data_AF-E1QYA2-F1
#
_entry.id   AF-E1QYA2-F1
#
_cell.length_a   1.000
_cell.length_b   1.000
_cell.length_c   1.000
_cell.angle_alpha   90.00
_cell.angle_beta   90.00
_cell.angle_gamma   90.00
#
_symmetry.space_group_name_H-M   'P 1'
#
loop_
_entity.id
_entity.type
_entity.pdbx_description
1 polymer ?
#
loop_
_entity_poly.entity_id
_entity_poly.type
_entity_poly.pdbx_seq_one_letter_code
_entity_poly.pdbx_strand_id
1 'polypeptide(L)'
;MEKELSKMTLEELWELFPTFLVEHKDAWDSRYDEMEARLRHVLSECPVKVISHVGSTAIPGIWAKDIVDILVEIARLFRGVMTVGRSPATRRVICLLQQL
;
A
#
# COMPACT_ATOMS: atom_id res chain seq x y z
N MET A 1 22.83 -2.35 -24.21
CA MET A 1 23.00 -1.82 -22.84
C MET A 1 21.68 -1.19 -22.48
N GLU A 2 20.94 -1.78 -21.55
CA GLU A 2 19.68 -1.19 -21.09
C GLU A 2 19.96 0.20 -20.51
N LYS A 3 19.08 1.16 -20.84
CA LYS A 3 19.18 2.53 -20.38
C LYS A 3 18.89 2.55 -18.88
N GLU A 4 19.62 3.34 -18.09
CA GLU A 4 19.26 3.51 -16.68
C GLU A 4 17.88 4.17 -16.56
N LEU A 5 17.05 3.73 -15.61
CA LEU A 5 15.70 4.27 -15.38
C LEU A 5 15.68 5.80 -15.26
N SER A 6 16.72 6.38 -14.62
CA SER A 6 16.87 7.83 -14.43
C SER A 6 17.07 8.62 -15.72
N LYS A 7 17.41 7.96 -16.82
CA LYS A 7 17.67 8.56 -18.13
C LYS A 7 16.52 8.32 -19.12
N MET A 8 15.52 7.54 -18.74
CA MET A 8 14.38 7.20 -19.59
C MET A 8 13.38 8.36 -19.71
N THR A 9 12.68 8.44 -20.84
CA THR A 9 11.54 9.36 -20.99
C THR A 9 10.32 8.81 -20.25
N LEU A 10 9.29 9.64 -20.09
CA LEU A 10 8.06 9.22 -19.41
C LEU A 10 7.34 8.10 -20.18
N GLU A 11 7.41 8.14 -21.51
CA GLU A 11 6.83 7.13 -22.40
C GLU A 11 7.54 5.78 -22.23
N GLU A 12 8.88 5.78 -22.24
CA GLU A 12 9.69 4.58 -21.98
C GLU A 12 9.39 4.00 -20.58
N LEU A 13 9.22 4.87 -19.58
CA LEU A 13 8.86 4.45 -18.23
C LEU A 13 7.44 3.87 -18.16
N TRP A 14 6.49 4.39 -18.91
CA TRP A 14 5.11 3.86 -18.96
C TRP A 14 5.02 2.53 -19.69
N GLU A 15 5.87 2.28 -20.68
CA GLU A 15 5.98 0.95 -21.30
C GLU A 15 6.51 -0.11 -20.31
N LEU A 16 7.44 0.29 -19.42
CA LEU A 16 8.00 -0.60 -18.40
C LEU A 16 7.08 -0.79 -17.19
N PHE A 17 6.29 0.23 -16.83
CA PHE A 17 5.37 0.22 -15.70
C PHE A 17 3.96 0.60 -16.13
N PRO A 18 3.28 -0.24 -16.94
CA PRO A 18 1.97 0.07 -17.46
C PRO A 18 0.97 0.21 -16.31
N THR A 19 0.35 1.39 -16.19
CA THR A 19 -0.71 1.63 -15.23
C THR A 19 -2.06 1.47 -15.90
N PHE A 20 -2.83 0.46 -15.50
CA PHE A 20 -4.18 0.22 -15.98
C PHE A 20 -5.13 0.00 -14.80
N LEU A 21 -6.42 0.18 -15.05
CA LEU A 21 -7.47 -0.11 -14.09
C LEU A 21 -8.11 -1.45 -14.44
N VAL A 22 -8.52 -2.18 -13.42
CA VAL A 22 -9.30 -3.41 -13.54
C VAL A 22 -10.67 -3.22 -12.89
N GLU A 23 -11.65 -3.99 -13.35
CA GLU A 23 -12.95 -4.08 -12.68
C GLU A 23 -12.78 -4.56 -11.23
N HIS A 24 -13.76 -4.22 -10.38
CA HIS A 24 -13.77 -4.63 -8.98
C HIS A 24 -13.57 -6.15 -8.84
N LYS A 25 -12.67 -6.56 -7.94
CA LYS A 25 -12.40 -7.97 -7.64
C LYS A 25 -12.69 -8.26 -6.18
N ASP A 26 -13.58 -9.20 -5.91
CA ASP A 26 -13.87 -9.69 -4.54
C ASP A 26 -12.60 -10.22 -3.84
N ALA A 27 -11.60 -10.67 -4.61
CA ALA A 27 -10.31 -11.11 -4.09
C ALA A 27 -9.52 -10.00 -3.36
N TRP A 28 -9.87 -8.72 -3.55
CA TRP A 28 -9.22 -7.62 -2.84
C TRP A 28 -9.45 -7.67 -1.33
N ASP A 29 -10.64 -8.07 -0.89
CA ASP A 29 -10.96 -8.23 0.53
C ASP A 29 -10.15 -9.38 1.13
N SER A 30 -10.07 -10.52 0.43
CA SER A 30 -9.24 -11.66 0.88
C SER A 30 -7.75 -11.32 0.95
N ARG A 31 -7.24 -10.51 0.01
CA ARG A 31 -5.84 -10.03 0.04
C ARG A 31 -5.61 -9.05 1.18
N TYR A 32 -6.60 -8.20 1.48
CA TYR A 32 -6.56 -7.33 2.65
C TYR A 32 -6.48 -8.17 3.93
N ASP A 33 -7.32 -9.18 4.10
CA ASP A 33 -7.33 -10.04 5.30
C ASP A 33 -5.98 -10.75 5.50
N GLU A 34 -5.42 -11.34 4.44
CA GLU A 34 -4.11 -11.99 4.47
C GLU A 34 -3.03 -11.00 4.92
N MET A 35 -3.06 -9.80 4.37
CA MET A 35 -2.07 -8.79 4.65
C MET A 35 -2.25 -8.15 6.03
N GLU A 36 -3.47 -7.96 6.50
CA GLU A 36 -3.76 -7.52 7.85
C GLU A 36 -3.14 -8.52 8.85
N ALA A 37 -3.36 -9.82 8.65
CA ALA A 37 -2.77 -10.85 9.49
C ALA A 37 -1.24 -10.78 9.51
N ARG A 38 -0.60 -10.59 8.34
CA ARG A 38 0.86 -10.41 8.24
C ARG A 38 1.34 -9.15 8.95
N LEU A 39 0.65 -8.02 8.77
CA LEU A 39 0.99 -6.76 9.42
C LEU A 39 0.84 -6.86 10.94
N ARG A 40 -0.21 -7.52 11.45
CA ARG A 40 -0.37 -7.78 12.89
C ARG A 40 0.78 -8.60 13.46
N HIS A 41 1.26 -9.59 12.70
CA HIS A 41 2.40 -10.40 13.11
C HIS A 41 3.70 -9.58 13.11
N VAL A 42 4.02 -8.88 12.02
CA VAL A 42 5.26 -8.09 11.88
C VAL A 42 5.29 -6.89 12.84
N LEU A 43 4.13 -6.29 13.11
CA LEU A 43 3.99 -5.13 13.99
C LEU A 43 3.59 -5.53 15.42
N SER A 44 3.81 -6.77 15.84
CA SER A 44 3.40 -7.27 17.17
C SER A 44 3.98 -6.47 18.34
N GLU A 45 5.16 -5.88 18.16
CA GLU A 45 5.82 -5.02 19.16
C GLU A 45 5.43 -3.54 19.07
N CYS A 46 4.66 -3.18 18.04
CA CYS A 46 4.16 -1.82 17.85
C CYS A 46 2.79 -1.67 18.52
N PRO A 47 2.49 -0.52 19.14
CA PRO A 47 1.17 -0.27 19.72
C PRO A 47 0.18 0.12 18.63
N VAL A 48 -0.13 -0.83 17.74
CA VAL A 48 -1.11 -0.68 16.67
C VAL A 48 -2.51 -0.57 17.30
N LYS A 49 -3.23 0.49 16.92
CA LYS A 49 -4.60 0.73 17.33
C LYS A 49 -5.58 0.07 16.37
N VAL A 50 -5.39 0.32 15.08
CA VAL A 50 -6.30 -0.08 14.01
C VAL A 50 -5.49 -0.37 12.76
N ILE A 51 -5.91 -1.38 12.00
CA ILE A 51 -5.50 -1.63 10.63
C ILE A 51 -6.78 -1.59 9.78
N SER A 52 -6.79 -0.90 8.66
CA SER A 52 -8.00 -0.69 7.84
C SER A 52 -7.70 -0.80 6.35
N HIS A 53 -8.59 -1.45 5.62
CA HIS A 53 -8.62 -1.41 4.17
C HIS A 53 -9.10 -0.02 3.73
N VAL A 54 -8.28 0.66 2.95
CA VAL A 54 -8.57 2.00 2.44
C VAL A 54 -8.33 2.05 0.93
N GLY A 55 -8.56 3.21 0.32
CA GLY A 55 -8.34 3.38 -1.11
C GLY A 55 -9.48 2.83 -1.96
N SER A 56 -9.23 2.76 -3.27
CA SER A 56 -10.29 2.43 -4.24
C SER A 56 -10.69 0.95 -4.20
N THR A 57 -9.77 0.06 -3.82
CA THR A 57 -10.05 -1.38 -3.73
C THR A 57 -10.94 -1.75 -2.55
N ALA A 58 -11.12 -0.86 -1.57
CA ALA A 58 -12.06 -1.03 -0.46
C ALA A 58 -13.52 -0.66 -0.83
N ILE A 59 -13.76 -0.21 -2.06
CA ILE A 59 -15.08 0.26 -2.52
C ILE A 59 -15.60 -0.74 -3.57
N PRO A 60 -16.70 -1.46 -3.27
CA PRO A 60 -17.34 -2.35 -4.23
C PRO A 60 -17.80 -1.64 -5.50
N GLY A 61 -17.57 -2.26 -6.65
CA GLY A 61 -18.12 -1.83 -7.94
C GLY A 61 -17.38 -0.68 -8.64
N ILE A 62 -16.26 -0.20 -8.11
CA ILE A 62 -15.41 0.78 -8.82
C ILE A 62 -14.21 0.12 -9.49
N TRP A 63 -13.78 0.72 -10.59
CA TRP A 63 -12.54 0.34 -11.27
C TRP A 63 -11.35 0.94 -10.54
N ALA A 64 -10.33 0.13 -10.28
CA ALA A 64 -9.16 0.55 -9.51
C ALA A 64 -7.89 -0.10 -10.08
N LYS A 65 -6.73 0.43 -9.67
CA LYS A 65 -5.47 -0.31 -9.83
C LYS A 65 -5.57 -1.56 -8.95
N ASP A 66 -4.99 -2.68 -9.40
CA ASP A 66 -5.03 -3.96 -8.68
C ASP A 66 -4.07 -3.97 -7.47
N ILE A 67 -4.24 -2.99 -6.58
CA ILE A 67 -3.35 -2.66 -5.46
C ILE A 67 -4.23 -2.40 -4.23
N VAL A 68 -4.01 -3.18 -3.17
CA VAL A 68 -4.74 -3.04 -1.90
C VAL A 68 -4.01 -2.03 -1.01
N ASP A 69 -4.69 -0.95 -0.62
CA ASP A 69 -4.14 0.08 0.26
C ASP A 69 -4.52 -0.21 1.72
N ILE A 70 -3.55 -0.21 2.62
CA ILE A 70 -3.78 -0.51 4.04
C ILE A 70 -3.28 0.63 4.91
N LEU A 71 -4.18 1.16 5.74
CA LEU A 71 -3.86 2.16 6.73
C LEU A 71 -3.59 1.49 8.08
N VAL A 72 -2.44 1.80 8.69
CA VAL A 72 -2.09 1.37 10.05
C VAL A 72 -2.00 2.58 10.97
N GLU A 73 -2.84 2.61 11.99
CA GLU A 73 -2.84 3.65 13.03
C GLU A 73 -2.07 3.16 14.26
N ILE A 74 -1.05 3.92 14.69
CA ILE A 74 -0.19 3.57 15.84
C ILE A 74 -0.42 4.55 16.98
N ALA A 75 -0.35 4.08 18.22
CA ALA A 75 -0.47 4.94 19.39
C ALA A 75 0.63 6.01 19.46
N ARG A 76 0.22 7.23 19.83
CA ARG A 76 1.04 8.45 19.83
C ARG A 76 2.32 8.36 20.69
N LEU A 77 2.43 7.41 21.62
CA LEU A 77 3.56 7.28 22.54
C LEU A 77 4.71 6.40 22.02
N PHE A 78 4.57 5.77 20.85
CA PHE A 78 5.66 5.00 20.25
C PHE A 78 6.79 5.93 19.75
N ARG A 79 8.03 5.64 20.16
CA ARG A 79 9.27 6.32 19.74
C ARG A 79 10.23 5.36 19.00
N GLY A 80 9.71 4.37 18.27
CA GLY A 80 10.51 3.54 17.35
C GLY A 80 10.66 4.20 15.97
N VAL A 81 11.75 3.91 15.27
CA VAL A 81 11.92 4.24 13.84
C VAL A 81 11.29 3.11 13.03
N MET A 82 10.22 3.42 12.29
CA MET A 82 9.61 2.48 11.34
C MET A 82 9.95 2.96 9.93
N THR A 83 10.64 2.13 9.14
CA THR A 83 10.93 2.38 7.73
C THR A 83 9.76 1.89 6.87
N VAL A 84 8.67 2.64 6.84
CA VAL A 84 7.64 2.59 5.80
C VAL A 84 7.28 4.04 5.47
N GLY A 85 7.16 4.36 4.17
CA GLY A 85 7.16 5.72 3.59
C GLY A 85 6.54 6.82 4.46
N ARG A 86 7.37 7.78 4.89
CA ARG A 86 6.97 8.87 5.79
C ARG A 86 6.10 9.91 5.08
N SER A 87 4.91 10.18 5.63
CA SER A 87 4.22 11.47 5.47
C SER A 87 4.34 12.29 6.77
N PRO A 88 4.87 13.53 6.77
CA PRO A 88 5.31 14.20 8.00
C PRO A 88 4.21 14.84 8.87
N ALA A 89 2.94 14.85 8.47
CA ALA A 89 1.95 15.72 9.12
C ALA A 89 0.95 15.01 10.06
N THR A 90 0.80 13.69 9.99
CA THR A 90 -0.08 12.93 10.89
C THR A 90 0.56 11.55 11.11
N ARG A 91 0.64 11.05 12.35
CA ARG A 91 1.20 9.71 12.66
C ARG A 91 0.26 8.59 12.19
N ARG A 92 -0.01 8.56 10.90
CA ARG A 92 -0.76 7.54 10.16
C ARG A 92 0.23 6.94 9.16
N VAL A 93 0.53 5.67 9.30
CA VAL A 93 1.38 4.97 8.35
C VAL A 93 0.44 4.42 7.28
N ILE A 94 0.57 4.93 6.05
CA ILE A 94 -0.10 4.34 4.90
C ILE A 94 0.88 3.32 4.32
N CYS A 95 0.53 2.04 4.42
CA CYS A 95 1.22 0.97 3.72
C CYS A 95 0.54 0.80 2.36
N LEU A 96 1.18 1.31 1.30
CA LEU A 96 0.81 0.99 -0.07
C LEU A 96 1.53 -0.30 -0.43
N LEU A 97 0.80 -1.40 -0.56
CA LEU A 97 1.38 -2.67 -0.98
C LEU A 97 1.09 -2.87 -2.45
N GLN A 98 2.03 -2.42 -3.29
CA GLN A 98 2.04 -2.81 -4.69
C GLN A 98 2.46 -4.27 -4.77
N GLN A 99 1.53 -5.15 -5.12
CA GLN A 99 1.90 -6.44 -5.69
C GLN A 99 2.41 -6.14 -7.11
N LEU A 100 3.70 -6.38 -7.34
CA LEU A 100 4.28 -6.47 -8.68
C LEU A 100 4.00 -7.86 -9.25
#